data_AF-A0A8T5XMN0-F1
#
_entry.id   AF-A0A8T5XMN0-F1
#
_cell.length_a   1.000
_cell.length_b   1.000
_cell.length_c   1.000
_cell.angle_alpha   90.00
_cell.angle_beta   90.00
_cell.angle_gamma   90.00
#
_symmetry.space_group_name_H-M   'P 1'
#
loop_
_entity.id
_entity.type
_entity.pdbx_description
1 polymer ?
#
loop_
_entity_poly.entity_id
_entity_poly.type
_entity_poly.pdbx_seq_one_letter_code
_entity_poly.pdbx_strand_id
1 'polypeptide(L)'
;MQTIYSKNMVALKEVTMGTGIIKKILIDHWDEFYELYDYRIRKVVKDEVEKIIKCGSLDNGFIEYKCPNCNETKKVGFRCRSRFCNSCGKVYVDNRAENMVSKLVNSVHRHMVFTIPQE
;
A
#
# COMPACT_ATOMS: atom_id res chain seq x y z
N MET A 1 24.73 22.95 -1.80
CA MET A 1 25.74 22.43 -0.85
C MET A 1 24.97 21.58 0.17
N GLN A 2 24.64 20.35 -0.20
CA GLN A 2 25.24 19.12 0.35
C GLN A 2 25.22 19.05 1.88
N THR A 3 24.38 18.17 2.40
CA THR A 3 24.82 17.33 3.52
C THR A 3 24.38 15.90 3.21
N ILE A 4 25.32 15.17 2.62
CA ILE A 4 25.32 13.71 2.51
C ILE A 4 25.74 13.20 3.88
N TYR A 5 24.95 12.34 4.52
CA TYR A 5 25.46 11.43 5.54
C TYR A 5 25.05 10.01 5.17
N SER A 6 26.04 9.27 4.68
CA SER A 6 26.01 7.84 4.45
C SER A 6 26.64 7.09 5.62
N LYS A 7 26.07 5.93 5.94
CA LYS A 7 26.62 4.74 6.65
C LYS A 7 26.50 4.66 8.18
N ASN A 8 25.48 3.88 8.55
CA ASN A 8 25.49 2.65 9.36
C ASN A 8 25.17 2.68 10.86
N MET A 9 24.25 1.76 11.20
CA MET A 9 23.88 1.20 12.51
C MET A 9 23.30 2.24 13.48
N VAL A 10 22.02 2.15 13.87
CA VAL A 10 21.42 1.02 14.56
C VAL A 10 19.97 0.86 14.12
N ALA A 11 19.55 -0.39 13.96
CA ALA A 11 18.17 -0.81 13.74
C ALA A 11 17.24 -0.21 14.81
N LEU A 12 16.73 0.99 14.59
CA LEU A 12 15.67 1.56 15.40
C LEU A 12 14.37 0.93 14.95
N LYS A 13 14.14 -0.27 15.52
CA LYS A 13 12.88 -1.01 15.61
C LYS A 13 11.94 -0.69 14.46
N GLU A 14 11.99 -1.53 13.43
CA GLU A 14 10.93 -1.63 12.45
C GLU A 14 9.59 -1.74 13.20
N VAL A 15 8.86 -0.65 13.30
CA VAL A 15 7.43 -0.70 13.57
C VAL A 15 6.84 -1.23 12.27
N THR A 16 6.97 -2.55 12.06
CA THR A 16 6.33 -3.30 11.00
C THR A 16 4.83 -3.14 11.20
N MET A 17 4.26 -2.08 10.62
CA MET A 17 2.82 -1.90 10.59
C MET A 17 2.22 -2.99 9.71
N GLY A 18 1.89 -4.12 10.35
CA GLY A 18 1.08 -5.22 9.84
C GLY A 18 1.29 -5.50 8.37
N THR A 19 2.37 -6.19 8.03
CA THR A 19 2.57 -6.69 6.67
C THR A 19 1.46 -7.67 6.34
N GLY A 20 0.67 -7.33 5.34
CA GLY A 20 -0.40 -8.21 4.87
C GLY A 20 0.11 -9.52 4.30
N ILE A 21 -0.70 -10.58 4.40
CA ILE A 21 -0.36 -11.92 3.93
C ILE A 21 0.11 -11.92 2.48
N ILE A 22 -0.55 -11.17 1.59
CA ILE A 22 -0.16 -11.04 0.18
C ILE A 22 1.23 -10.45 0.03
N LYS A 23 1.54 -9.38 0.78
CA LYS A 23 2.86 -8.75 0.74
C LYS A 23 3.95 -9.75 1.15
N LYS A 24 3.68 -10.57 2.18
CA LYS A 24 4.60 -11.61 2.62
C LYS A 24 4.83 -12.68 1.55
N ILE A 25 3.75 -13.22 0.97
CA ILE A 25 3.83 -14.21 -0.12
C ILE A 25 4.67 -13.68 -1.30
N LEU A 26 4.48 -12.41 -1.67
CA LEU A 26 5.25 -11.80 -2.75
C LEU A 26 6.72 -11.63 -2.37
N ILE A 27 7.04 -11.21 -1.15
CA ILE A 27 8.43 -11.13 -0.70
C ILE A 27 9.10 -12.51 -0.72
N ASP A 28 8.39 -13.54 -0.27
CA ASP A 28 8.96 -14.88 -0.10
C ASP A 28 9.16 -15.63 -1.43
N HIS A 29 8.38 -15.31 -2.48
CA HIS A 29 8.33 -16.13 -3.70
C HIS A 29 8.42 -15.37 -5.04
N TRP A 30 8.40 -14.03 -5.04
CA TRP A 30 8.34 -13.27 -6.29
C TRP A 30 9.58 -13.47 -7.17
N ASP A 31 10.77 -13.48 -6.58
CA ASP A 31 12.02 -13.56 -7.36
C ASP A 31 12.14 -14.91 -8.09
N GLU A 32 11.90 -16.03 -7.39
CA GLU A 32 11.87 -17.37 -8.00
C GLU A 32 10.79 -17.49 -9.09
N PHE A 33 9.60 -16.93 -8.84
CA PHE A 33 8.52 -16.91 -9.82
C PHE A 33 8.90 -16.06 -11.05
N TYR A 34 9.55 -14.92 -10.84
CA TYR A 34 9.94 -14.02 -11.90
C TYR A 34 10.98 -14.66 -12.83
N GLU A 35 12.00 -15.32 -12.28
CA GLU A 35 13.03 -16.01 -13.08
C GLU A 35 12.45 -17.10 -13.99
N LEU A 36 11.46 -17.85 -13.52
CA LEU A 36 10.83 -18.93 -14.30
C LEU A 36 9.90 -18.43 -15.40
N TYR A 37 9.24 -17.29 -15.20
CA TYR A 37 8.12 -16.85 -16.04
C TYR A 37 8.29 -15.45 -16.64
N ASP A 38 9.45 -14.81 -16.53
CA ASP A 38 9.70 -13.40 -16.89
C ASP A 38 9.07 -12.99 -18.25
N TYR A 39 9.28 -13.80 -19.29
CA TYR A 39 8.81 -13.55 -20.65
C TYR A 39 7.28 -13.55 -20.82
N ARG A 40 6.53 -14.14 -19.87
CA ARG A 40 5.06 -14.17 -19.87
C ARG A 40 4.44 -13.06 -19.03
N ILE A 41 5.23 -12.38 -18.20
CA ILE A 41 4.73 -11.41 -17.23
C ILE A 41 4.62 -10.04 -17.89
N ARG A 42 3.40 -9.52 -17.95
CA ARG A 42 3.14 -8.14 -18.42
C ARG A 42 3.80 -7.14 -17.47
N LYS A 43 4.35 -6.05 -18.03
CA LYS A 43 4.99 -4.98 -17.24
C LYS A 43 4.12 -4.49 -16.06
N VAL A 44 2.82 -4.31 -16.28
CA VAL A 44 1.88 -3.86 -15.24
C VAL A 44 1.87 -4.77 -14.01
N VAL A 45 2.08 -6.08 -14.17
CA VAL A 45 2.14 -7.02 -13.05
C VAL A 45 3.41 -6.79 -12.24
N LYS A 46 4.54 -6.58 -12.91
CA LYS A 46 5.83 -6.27 -12.28
C LYS A 46 5.73 -4.98 -11.47
N ASP A 47 5.21 -3.93 -12.09
CA ASP A 47 5.02 -2.62 -11.48
C ASP A 47 4.10 -2.70 -10.24
N GLU A 48 3.03 -3.50 -10.29
CA GLU A 48 2.12 -3.68 -9.16
C GLU A 48 2.73 -4.51 -8.02
N VAL A 49 3.46 -5.58 -8.33
CA VAL A 49 4.13 -6.38 -7.28
C VAL A 49 5.20 -5.56 -6.57
N GLU A 50 6.01 -4.80 -7.30
CA GLU A 50 7.03 -3.93 -6.71
C GLU A 50 6.41 -2.87 -5.79
N LYS A 51 5.28 -2.26 -6.19
CA LYS A 51 4.52 -1.33 -5.35
C LYS A 51 4.06 -1.97 -4.04
N ILE A 52 3.62 -3.22 -4.07
CA ILE A 52 3.12 -3.93 -2.87
C ILE A 52 4.27 -4.28 -1.94
N ILE A 53 5.37 -4.82 -2.48
CA ILE A 53 6.58 -5.15 -1.72
C ILE A 53 7.10 -3.90 -0.99
N LYS A 54 7.16 -2.76 -1.68
CA LYS A 54 7.62 -1.49 -1.09
C LYS A 54 6.54 -0.71 -0.33
N CYS A 55 5.31 -1.23 -0.23
CA CYS A 55 4.21 -0.53 0.43
C CYS A 55 4.50 -0.34 1.93
N GLY A 56 4.44 0.91 2.39
CA GLY A 56 4.72 1.29 3.78
C GLY A 56 6.20 1.31 4.15
N SER A 57 7.12 1.11 3.19
CA SER A 57 8.55 1.32 3.46
C SER A 57 8.82 2.81 3.72
N LEU A 58 9.74 3.09 4.64
CA LEU A 58 10.23 4.44 4.90
C LEU A 58 11.11 4.95 3.74
N ASP A 59 11.65 4.07 2.91
CA ASP A 59 12.50 4.42 1.76
C ASP A 59 11.73 5.17 0.67
N ASN A 60 10.42 4.90 0.55
CA ASN A 60 9.53 5.58 -0.38
C ASN A 60 9.01 6.92 0.16
N GLY A 61 9.53 7.39 1.29
CA GLY A 61 9.05 8.56 2.01
C GLY A 61 8.09 8.22 3.14
N PHE A 62 8.01 9.13 4.10
CA PHE A 62 7.22 8.98 5.32
C PHE A 62 6.74 10.33 5.85
N ILE A 63 5.71 10.28 6.69
CA ILE A 63 5.32 11.39 7.56
C ILE A 63 5.82 11.08 8.96
N GLU A 64 6.45 12.06 9.59
CA GLU A 64 6.86 11.98 10.99
C GLU A 64 5.89 12.78 11.87
N TYR A 65 5.33 12.11 12.86
CA TYR A 65 4.44 12.71 13.86
C TYR A 65 5.21 12.85 15.17
N LYS A 66 5.13 14.01 15.80
CA LYS A 66 5.71 14.26 17.12
C LYS A 66 4.61 14.61 18.11
N CYS A 67 4.55 13.88 19.22
CA CYS A 67 3.63 14.19 20.31
C CYS A 67 4.11 15.46 21.07
N PRO A 68 3.29 16.51 21.19
CA PRO A 68 3.70 17.73 21.88
C PRO A 68 3.84 17.54 23.41
N ASN A 69 3.22 16.50 23.99
CA ASN A 69 3.19 16.29 25.43
C ASN A 69 4.34 15.39 25.94
N CYS A 70 4.65 14.30 25.24
CA CYS A 70 5.71 13.35 25.64
C CYS A 70 6.95 13.38 24.73
N ASN A 71 6.96 14.21 23.67
CA ASN A 71 8.01 14.28 22.66
C ASN A 71 8.32 12.98 21.90
N GLU A 72 7.49 11.93 22.06
CA GLU A 72 7.61 10.70 21.28
C GLU A 72 7.36 10.99 19.80
N THR A 73 8.17 10.36 18.95
CA THR A 73 8.15 10.58 17.51
C THR A 73 7.84 9.27 16.78
N LYS A 74 6.90 9.31 15.83
CA LYS A 74 6.49 8.14 15.05
C LYS A 74 6.58 8.43 13.56
N LYS A 75 7.33 7.60 12.83
CA LYS A 75 7.39 7.63 11.37
C LYS A 75 6.36 6.68 10.77
N VAL A 76 5.64 7.16 9.76
CA VAL A 76 4.63 6.39 9.02
C VAL A 76 4.95 6.45 7.54
N GLY A 77 5.36 5.32 6.97
CA GLY A 77 5.68 5.20 5.54
C GLY A 77 4.46 5.36 4.64
N PHE A 78 4.67 5.86 3.43
CA PHE A 78 3.59 6.04 2.46
C PHE A 78 3.01 4.72 1.95
N ARG A 79 1.71 4.73 1.66
CA ARG A 79 0.95 3.57 1.17
C ARG A 79 0.93 3.53 -0.36
N CYS A 80 1.00 2.33 -0.94
CA CYS A 80 1.06 2.15 -2.40
C CYS A 80 -0.25 2.48 -3.15
N ARG A 81 -1.39 2.52 -2.46
CA ARG A 81 -2.74 2.76 -3.03
C ARG A 81 -3.18 1.74 -4.10
N SER A 82 -2.45 0.62 -4.24
CA SER A 82 -2.86 -0.48 -5.12
C SER A 82 -4.10 -1.19 -4.58
N ARG A 83 -5.00 -1.59 -5.47
CA ARG A 83 -6.20 -2.39 -5.16
C ARG A 83 -5.84 -3.82 -4.75
N PHE A 84 -4.70 -4.34 -5.21
CA PHE A 84 -4.26 -5.71 -4.91
C PHE A 84 -3.51 -5.81 -3.57
N CYS A 85 -3.00 -4.69 -3.05
CA CYS A 85 -2.48 -4.64 -1.69
C CYS A 85 -3.63 -4.83 -0.69
N ASN A 86 -3.60 -5.86 0.15
CA ASN A 86 -4.66 -6.11 1.13
C ASN A 86 -4.89 -4.93 2.11
N SER A 87 -3.83 -4.23 2.52
CA SER A 87 -3.94 -3.09 3.43
C SER A 87 -4.51 -1.84 2.74
N CYS A 88 -4.15 -1.58 1.48
CA CYS A 88 -4.59 -0.39 0.76
C CYS A 88 -5.92 -0.61 0.04
N GLY A 89 -6.10 -1.78 -0.55
CA GLY A 89 -7.30 -2.20 -1.27
C GLY A 89 -8.52 -2.25 -0.36
N LYS A 90 -8.38 -2.72 0.90
CA LYS A 90 -9.49 -2.67 1.86
C LYS A 90 -9.97 -1.25 2.12
N VAL A 91 -9.05 -0.33 2.39
CA VAL A 91 -9.37 1.10 2.58
C VAL A 91 -10.04 1.69 1.34
N TYR A 92 -9.56 1.34 0.14
CA TYR A 92 -10.20 1.77 -1.11
C TYR A 92 -11.64 1.27 -1.24
N VAL A 93 -11.89 -0.01 -0.94
CA VAL A 93 -13.23 -0.61 -0.99
C VAL A 93 -14.16 0.05 0.02
N ASP A 94 -13.70 0.28 1.25
CA ASP A 94 -14.48 0.94 2.31
C ASP A 94 -14.85 2.37 1.92
N ASN A 95 -13.85 3.16 1.50
CA ASN A 95 -14.08 4.52 1.02
C ASN A 95 -15.06 4.53 -0.16
N ARG A 96 -14.99 3.54 -1.07
CA ARG A 96 -15.92 3.44 -2.20
C ARG A 96 -17.33 3.13 -1.73
N ALA A 97 -17.50 2.24 -0.75
CA ALA A 97 -18.80 1.90 -0.17
C ALA A 97 -19.42 3.13 0.53
N GLU A 98 -18.65 3.84 1.34
CA GLU A 98 -19.09 5.08 2.01
C GLU A 98 -19.51 6.16 1.01
N ASN A 99 -18.69 6.37 -0.03
CA ASN A 99 -18.99 7.32 -1.11
C ASN A 99 -20.22 6.96 -1.94
N MET A 100 -20.53 5.67 -2.05
CA MET A 100 -21.76 5.22 -2.69
C MET A 100 -22.94 5.53 -1.79
N VAL A 101 -22.87 5.14 -0.51
CA VAL A 101 -23.93 5.37 0.48
C VAL A 101 -24.28 6.85 0.62
N SER A 102 -23.28 7.74 0.63
CA SER A 102 -23.50 9.18 0.76
C SER A 102 -24.26 9.82 -0.41
N LYS A 103 -24.27 9.16 -1.58
CA LYS A 103 -24.97 9.62 -2.79
C LYS A 103 -26.30 8.93 -3.02
N LEU A 104 -26.63 7.91 -2.24
CA LEU A 104 -27.87 7.16 -2.41
C LEU A 104 -29.07 7.96 -1.87
N VAL A 105 -30.12 8.02 -2.67
CA VAL A 105 -31.41 8.58 -2.24
C VAL A 105 -32.07 7.61 -1.26
N ASN A 106 -32.62 8.14 -0.17
CA ASN A 106 -33.37 7.34 0.80
C ASN A 106 -34.65 6.78 0.17
N SER A 107 -34.62 5.51 -0.23
CA SER A 107 -35.69 4.82 -0.95
C SER A 107 -35.77 3.35 -0.54
N VAL A 108 -36.97 2.77 -0.62
CA VAL A 108 -37.24 1.36 -0.25
C VAL A 108 -36.67 0.39 -1.29
N HIS A 109 -36.70 0.76 -2.57
CA HIS A 109 -36.17 -0.05 -3.67
C HIS A 109 -34.93 0.62 -4.27
N ARG A 110 -33.83 -0.13 -4.38
CA ARG A 110 -32.57 0.33 -4.98
C ARG A 110 -32.16 -0.60 -6.11
N HIS A 111 -32.01 -0.04 -7.30
CA HIS A 111 -31.45 -0.75 -8.45
C HIS A 111 -29.95 -0.43 -8.56
N MET A 112 -29.10 -1.47 -8.53
CA MET A 112 -27.66 -1.34 -8.71
C MET A 112 -27.27 -1.91 -10.07
N VAL A 113 -26.62 -1.10 -10.91
CA VAL A 113 -26.09 -1.54 -12.19
C VAL A 113 -24.57 -1.59 -12.10
N PHE A 114 -24.00 -2.78 -12.34
CA PHE A 114 -22.56 -2.93 -12.48
C PHE A 114 -22.17 -2.57 -13.92
N THR A 115 -21.46 -1.47 -14.07
CA THR A 115 -20.87 -1.08 -15.36
C THR A 115 -19.40 -1.49 -15.39
N ILE A 116 -18.92 -1.93 -16.55
CA ILE A 116 -17.48 -2.10 -16.78
C ILE A 116 -16.91 -0.69 -16.96
N PRO A 117 -16.04 -0.22 -16.05
CA PRO A 117 -15.41 1.07 -16.23
C PRO A 117 -14.48 0.99 -17.44
N GLN A 118 -14.55 2.00 -18.30
CA GLN A 118 -13.59 2.20 -19.38
C GLN A 118 -12.36 2.87 -18.76
N GLU A 119 -11.53 2.09 -18.08
CA GLU A 119 -10.16 2.48 -17.66
C GLU A 119 -9.18 2.27 -18.81
#